data_AF-A0A510XUH6-F1
#
_entry.id   AF-A0A510XUH6-F1
#
_cell.length_a   1.000
_cell.length_b   1.000
_cell.length_c   1.000
_cell.angle_alpha   90.00
_cell.angle_beta   90.00
_cell.angle_gamma   90.00
#
_symmetry.space_group_name_H-M   'P 1'
#
loop_
_entity.id
_entity.type
_entity.pdbx_description
1 polymer ?
#
loop_
_entity_poly.entity_id
_entity_poly.type
_entity_poly.pdbx_seq_one_letter_code
_entity_poly.pdbx_strand_id
1 'polypeptide(L)'
;MILKEKVKDIPEIETLSDKDKVYWKNIYENNFPKQLRNTTFLMMFGHFEEMLYLLWKQYNPLNIELDKKGFGITKFKTYIKTTLQTDIGQHHAYQQISDAQKIRNSLLHIAGRVSLSKETKALNDLIVRNPDLYCIHLDRVQLSYDGVLNFQRAVRSITEELLNKALKSDS
;
A
#
# COMPACT_ATOMS: atom_id res chain seq x y z
N MET A 1 8.05 -24.10 -23.41
CA MET A 1 9.16 -25.08 -23.34
C MET A 1 10.39 -24.55 -22.58
N ILE A 2 10.71 -23.25 -22.67
CA ILE A 2 11.90 -22.62 -22.08
C ILE A 2 11.99 -22.68 -20.53
N LEU A 3 10.86 -22.58 -19.82
CA LEU A 3 10.85 -22.56 -18.35
C LEU A 3 11.28 -23.89 -17.71
N LYS A 4 10.89 -25.04 -18.28
CA LYS A 4 11.24 -26.36 -17.71
C LYS A 4 12.74 -26.66 -17.81
N GLU A 5 13.42 -26.14 -18.83
CA GLU A 5 14.87 -26.28 -18.97
C GLU A 5 15.60 -25.36 -18.00
N LYS A 6 15.16 -24.11 -17.87
CA LYS A 6 15.72 -23.12 -16.92
C LYS A 6 15.59 -23.52 -15.45
N VAL A 7 14.57 -24.31 -15.09
CA VAL A 7 14.40 -24.82 -13.71
C VAL A 7 15.53 -25.79 -13.33
N LYS A 8 16.14 -26.50 -14.30
CA LYS A 8 17.26 -27.39 -14.04
C LYS A 8 18.56 -26.66 -13.70
N ASP A 9 18.64 -25.35 -13.99
CA ASP A 9 19.76 -24.49 -13.61
C ASP A 9 19.64 -24.02 -12.15
N ILE A 10 18.51 -24.25 -11.48
CA ILE A 10 18.33 -23.93 -10.06
C ILE A 10 18.97 -25.04 -9.23
N PRO A 11 19.97 -24.74 -8.39
CA PRO A 11 20.62 -25.75 -7.56
C PRO A 11 19.61 -26.44 -6.64
N GLU A 12 19.63 -27.76 -6.60
CA GLU A 12 18.87 -28.52 -5.60
C GLU A 12 19.40 -28.19 -4.20
N ILE A 13 18.52 -27.99 -3.24
CA ILE A 13 18.90 -27.52 -1.88
C ILE A 13 19.90 -28.45 -1.19
N GLU A 14 19.89 -29.75 -1.54
CA GLU A 14 20.80 -30.77 -1.03
C GLU A 14 22.25 -30.56 -1.49
N THR A 15 22.42 -29.96 -2.68
CA THR A 15 23.73 -29.67 -3.30
C THR A 15 24.41 -28.42 -2.74
N LEU A 16 23.71 -27.62 -1.94
CA LEU A 16 24.24 -26.41 -1.32
C LEU A 16 25.15 -26.73 -0.12
N SER A 17 26.14 -25.87 0.11
CA SER A 17 26.94 -25.93 1.34
C SER A 17 26.09 -25.62 2.57
N ASP A 18 26.50 -26.06 3.77
CA ASP A 18 25.76 -25.76 5.00
C ASP A 18 25.65 -24.26 5.28
N LYS A 19 26.67 -23.49 4.91
CA LYS A 19 26.65 -22.02 5.01
C LYS A 19 25.57 -21.42 4.11
N ASP A 20 25.48 -21.91 2.87
CA ASP A 20 24.45 -21.44 1.92
C ASP A 20 23.05 -21.85 2.38
N LYS A 21 22.88 -23.07 2.93
CA LYS A 21 21.60 -23.51 3.51
C LYS A 21 21.14 -22.59 4.63
N VAL A 22 22.04 -22.23 5.56
CA VAL A 22 21.73 -21.29 6.66
C VAL A 22 21.37 -19.91 6.10
N TYR A 23 22.14 -19.41 5.13
CA TYR A 23 21.87 -18.13 4.48
C TYR A 23 20.48 -18.12 3.82
N TRP A 24 20.20 -19.09 2.95
CA TRP A 24 18.93 -19.16 2.21
C TRP A 24 17.75 -19.39 3.14
N LYS A 25 17.90 -20.21 4.19
CA LYS A 25 16.88 -20.36 5.23
C LYS A 25 16.52 -19.00 5.84
N ASN A 26 17.53 -18.21 6.24
CA ASN A 26 17.29 -16.87 6.76
C ASN A 26 16.64 -15.94 5.71
N ILE A 27 17.05 -16.03 4.43
CA ILE A 27 16.40 -15.25 3.36
C ILE A 27 14.92 -15.60 3.24
N TYR A 28 14.56 -16.89 3.17
CA TYR A 28 13.18 -17.33 2.96
C TYR A 28 12.28 -17.16 4.18
N GLU A 29 12.81 -17.33 5.40
CA GLU A 29 12.03 -17.20 6.63
C GLU A 29 11.87 -15.75 7.06
N ASN A 30 12.87 -14.90 6.85
CA ASN A 30 12.89 -13.55 7.41
C ASN A 30 12.79 -12.44 6.37
N ASN A 31 13.56 -12.51 5.28
CA ASN A 31 13.65 -11.39 4.33
C ASN A 31 12.56 -11.43 3.26
N PHE A 32 12.35 -12.59 2.65
CA PHE A 32 11.39 -12.78 1.58
C PHE A 32 9.96 -12.44 2.02
N PRO A 33 9.44 -12.88 3.20
CA PRO A 33 8.09 -12.54 3.62
C PRO A 33 7.92 -11.05 3.86
N LYS A 34 8.95 -10.37 4.38
CA LYS A 34 8.95 -8.90 4.56
C LYS A 34 8.88 -8.17 3.23
N GLN A 35 9.70 -8.57 2.26
CA GLN A 35 9.68 -8.00 0.92
C GLN A 35 8.36 -8.26 0.21
N LEU A 36 7.83 -9.49 0.31
CA LEU A 36 6.55 -9.84 -0.27
C LEU A 36 5.42 -8.95 0.28
N ARG A 37 5.34 -8.77 1.61
CA ARG A 37 4.35 -7.86 2.21
C ARG A 37 4.47 -6.44 1.69
N ASN A 38 5.68 -5.89 1.64
CA ASN A 38 5.92 -4.54 1.13
C ASN A 38 5.49 -4.44 -0.34
N THR A 39 5.87 -5.40 -1.18
CA THR A 39 5.50 -5.41 -2.61
C THR A 39 3.99 -5.55 -2.78
N THR A 40 3.33 -6.46 -2.07
CA THR A 40 1.86 -6.60 -2.09
C THR A 40 1.17 -5.30 -1.70
N PHE A 41 1.60 -4.66 -0.61
CA PHE A 41 1.06 -3.38 -0.18
C PHE A 41 1.22 -2.27 -1.23
N LEU A 42 2.40 -2.17 -1.85
CA LEU A 42 2.67 -1.19 -2.90
C LEU A 42 1.83 -1.45 -4.16
N MET A 43 1.68 -2.72 -4.57
CA MET A 43 0.84 -3.10 -5.70
C MET A 43 -0.64 -2.79 -5.45
N MET A 44 -1.14 -3.11 -4.25
CA MET A 44 -2.52 -2.75 -3.86
C MET A 44 -2.75 -1.25 -3.94
N PHE A 45 -1.76 -0.46 -3.51
CA PHE A 45 -1.85 0.99 -3.56
C PHE A 45 -1.90 1.50 -5.00
N GLY A 46 -1.05 0.97 -5.88
CA GLY A 46 -1.06 1.32 -7.30
C GLY A 46 -2.38 0.94 -7.98
N HIS A 47 -2.91 -0.26 -7.70
CA HIS A 47 -4.22 -0.68 -8.20
C HIS A 47 -5.35 0.21 -7.68
N PHE A 48 -5.32 0.60 -6.40
CA PHE A 48 -6.32 1.50 -5.85
C PHE A 48 -6.29 2.88 -6.53
N GLU A 49 -5.10 3.45 -6.78
CA GLU A 49 -4.95 4.72 -7.50
C GLU A 49 -5.54 4.64 -8.92
N GLU A 50 -5.30 3.54 -9.64
CA GLU A 50 -5.89 3.29 -10.95
C GLU A 50 -7.42 3.14 -10.88
N MET A 51 -7.94 2.39 -9.89
CA MET A 51 -9.38 2.24 -9.71
C MET A 51 -10.08 3.56 -9.40
N LEU A 52 -9.47 4.42 -8.57
CA LEU A 52 -9.99 5.78 -8.33
C LEU A 52 -9.99 6.61 -9.61
N TYR A 53 -8.96 6.48 -10.45
CA TYR A 53 -8.92 7.15 -11.74
C TYR A 53 -10.04 6.67 -12.67
N LEU A 54 -10.26 5.37 -12.78
CA LEU A 54 -11.33 4.80 -13.61
C LEU A 54 -12.71 5.21 -13.10
N LEU A 55 -12.96 5.14 -11.79
CA LEU A 55 -14.20 5.61 -11.17
C LEU A 55 -14.44 7.09 -11.44
N TRP A 56 -13.42 7.93 -11.27
CA TRP A 56 -13.50 9.35 -11.58
C TRP A 56 -13.72 9.60 -13.08
N LYS A 57 -13.10 8.82 -13.96
CA LYS A 57 -13.20 9.04 -15.40
C LYS A 57 -14.58 8.63 -15.95
N GLN A 58 -15.14 7.56 -15.41
CA GLN A 58 -16.40 6.97 -15.87
C GLN A 58 -17.63 7.52 -15.12
N TYR A 59 -17.50 7.76 -13.81
CA TYR A 59 -18.61 8.09 -12.90
C TYR A 59 -18.35 9.41 -12.15
N ASN A 60 -18.18 10.50 -12.91
CA ASN A 60 -18.03 11.85 -12.39
C ASN A 60 -19.04 12.82 -13.04
N PRO A 61 -20.34 12.66 -12.74
CA PRO A 61 -21.39 13.50 -13.34
C PRO A 61 -21.23 14.98 -12.98
N LEU A 62 -20.54 15.27 -11.88
CA LEU A 62 -20.32 16.63 -11.37
C LEU A 62 -19.09 17.31 -11.98
N ASN A 63 -18.41 16.67 -12.96
CA ASN A 63 -17.19 17.20 -13.59
C ASN A 63 -16.14 17.69 -12.58
N ILE A 64 -16.03 17.01 -11.44
CA ILE A 64 -15.10 17.37 -10.37
C ILE A 64 -13.68 17.28 -10.92
N GLU A 65 -12.93 18.38 -10.89
CA GLU A 65 -11.51 18.35 -11.26
C GLU A 65 -10.68 17.65 -10.18
N LEU A 66 -9.70 16.85 -10.63
CA LEU A 66 -8.68 16.32 -9.74
C LEU A 66 -7.68 17.41 -9.35
N ASP A 67 -7.15 17.33 -8.13
CA ASP A 67 -6.15 18.29 -7.68
C ASP A 67 -4.85 18.13 -8.47
N LYS A 68 -4.52 19.14 -9.29
CA LYS A 68 -3.32 19.18 -10.14
C LYS A 68 -2.02 19.22 -9.34
N LYS A 69 -2.06 19.63 -8.08
CA LYS A 69 -0.90 19.66 -7.16
C LYS A 69 -0.91 18.47 -6.18
N GLY A 70 -1.99 17.69 -6.15
CA GLY A 70 -2.12 16.52 -5.29
C GLY A 70 -1.31 15.32 -5.78
N PHE A 71 -0.90 14.46 -4.86
CA PHE A 71 -0.13 13.25 -5.15
C PHE A 71 -0.77 12.03 -4.49
N GLY A 72 -0.76 10.91 -5.21
CA GLY A 72 -1.44 9.69 -4.78
C GLY A 72 -2.92 9.92 -4.48
N ILE A 73 -3.40 9.52 -3.31
CA ILE A 73 -4.83 9.61 -2.96
C ILE A 73 -5.30 11.05 -2.77
N THR A 74 -4.42 11.97 -2.40
CA THR A 74 -4.82 13.36 -2.12
C THR A 74 -5.31 14.07 -3.37
N LYS A 75 -4.83 13.63 -4.55
CA LYS A 75 -5.33 14.04 -5.88
C LYS A 75 -6.84 13.81 -6.04
N PHE A 76 -7.36 12.74 -5.43
CA PHE A 76 -8.76 12.32 -5.51
C PHE A 76 -9.61 12.82 -4.34
N LYS A 77 -9.02 13.56 -3.38
CA LYS A 77 -9.70 13.98 -2.14
C LYS A 77 -11.03 14.69 -2.42
N THR A 78 -11.04 15.66 -3.33
CA THR A 78 -12.25 16.43 -3.67
C THR A 78 -13.30 15.55 -4.32
N TYR A 79 -12.89 14.66 -5.23
CA TYR A 79 -13.79 13.69 -5.86
C TYR A 79 -14.46 12.80 -4.80
N ILE A 80 -13.67 12.17 -3.92
CA ILE A 80 -14.20 11.28 -2.87
C ILE A 80 -15.13 12.05 -1.92
N LYS A 81 -14.72 13.24 -1.46
CA LYS A 81 -15.51 14.10 -0.57
C LYS A 81 -16.89 14.38 -1.15
N THR A 82 -16.91 14.87 -2.39
CA THR A 82 -18.15 15.34 -3.03
C THR A 82 -19.05 14.15 -3.39
N THR A 83 -18.50 13.07 -3.93
CA THR A 83 -19.27 11.88 -4.31
C THR A 83 -19.89 11.17 -3.11
N LEU A 84 -19.13 11.02 -2.01
CA LEU A 84 -19.64 10.37 -0.81
C LEU A 84 -20.47 11.30 0.09
N GLN A 85 -20.44 12.62 -0.16
CA GLN A 85 -21.08 13.64 0.66
C GLN A 85 -20.67 13.54 2.15
N THR A 86 -19.41 13.18 2.39
CA THR A 86 -18.87 12.93 3.73
C THR A 86 -17.84 13.97 4.12
N ASP A 87 -17.68 14.20 5.42
CA ASP A 87 -16.47 14.85 5.92
C ASP A 87 -15.30 13.86 5.82
N ILE A 88 -14.40 14.10 4.88
CA ILE A 88 -13.18 13.31 4.69
C ILE A 88 -12.29 13.31 5.93
N GLY A 89 -12.32 14.37 6.75
CA GLY A 89 -11.58 14.42 8.02
C GLY A 89 -12.03 13.36 9.02
N GLN A 90 -13.28 12.93 8.94
CA GLN A 90 -13.89 11.93 9.84
C GLN A 90 -14.10 10.57 9.15
N HIS A 91 -13.83 10.48 7.84
CA HIS A 91 -14.05 9.24 7.10
C HIS A 91 -12.96 8.20 7.43
N HIS A 92 -13.31 7.23 8.27
CA HIS A 92 -12.37 6.27 8.83
C HIS A 92 -11.49 5.58 7.77
N ALA A 93 -12.09 5.00 6.74
CA ALA A 93 -11.34 4.34 5.67
C ALA A 93 -10.43 5.32 4.91
N TYR A 94 -10.82 6.59 4.76
CA TYR A 94 -9.96 7.58 4.10
C TYR A 94 -8.74 7.91 4.95
N GLN A 95 -8.95 8.10 6.26
CA GLN A 95 -7.86 8.36 7.21
C GLN A 95 -6.86 7.20 7.23
N GLN A 96 -7.34 5.96 7.24
CA GLN A 96 -6.50 4.76 7.16
C GLN A 96 -5.65 4.73 5.88
N ILE A 97 -6.25 5.04 4.72
CA ILE A 97 -5.52 5.12 3.44
C ILE A 97 -4.54 6.30 3.44
N SER A 98 -4.91 7.44 4.05
CA SER A 98 -4.03 8.62 4.16
C SER A 98 -2.80 8.36 5.02
N ASP A 99 -2.97 7.63 6.11
CA ASP A 99 -1.86 7.18 6.94
C ASP A 99 -1.01 6.13 6.21
N ALA A 100 -1.65 5.18 5.52
CA ALA A 100 -0.95 4.22 4.66
C ALA A 100 -0.15 4.92 3.54
N GLN A 101 -0.59 6.07 3.02
CA GLN A 101 0.17 6.85 2.03
C GLN A 101 1.52 7.31 2.59
N LYS A 102 1.61 7.68 3.88
CA LYS A 102 2.88 8.08 4.51
C LYS A 102 3.85 6.90 4.55
N ILE A 103 3.34 5.70 4.86
CA ILE A 103 4.10 4.45 4.84
C ILE A 103 4.56 4.11 3.43
N ARG A 104 3.67 4.17 2.43
CA ARG A 104 3.99 3.99 1.00
C ARG A 104 5.12 4.92 0.57
N ASN A 105 4.99 6.22 0.88
CA ASN A 105 5.99 7.21 0.49
C ASN A 105 7.36 6.92 1.12
N SER A 106 7.38 6.48 2.38
CA SER A 106 8.61 6.02 3.04
C SER A 106 9.23 4.82 2.30
N LEU A 107 8.43 3.80 2.00
CA LEU A 107 8.89 2.60 1.30
C LEU A 107 9.43 2.91 -0.11
N LEU A 108 8.73 3.74 -0.88
CA LEU A 108 9.09 4.04 -2.28
C LEU A 108 10.26 5.01 -2.42
N HIS A 109 10.31 6.08 -1.62
CA HIS A 109 11.25 7.18 -1.87
C HIS A 109 12.54 7.09 -1.06
N ILE A 110 12.49 6.44 0.09
CA ILE A 110 13.65 6.34 1.01
C ILE A 110 13.93 4.90 1.43
N ALA A 111 13.39 3.91 0.70
CA ALA A 111 13.53 2.47 1.00
C ALA A 111 13.12 2.12 2.45
N GLY A 112 12.15 2.85 3.00
CA GLY A 112 11.69 2.71 4.38
C GLY A 112 12.62 3.30 5.44
N ARG A 113 13.77 3.91 5.09
CA ARG A 113 14.74 4.43 6.06
C ARG A 113 14.18 5.65 6.78
N VAL A 114 13.86 5.51 8.06
CA VAL A 114 13.21 6.56 8.86
C VAL A 114 14.12 7.78 8.99
N SER A 115 15.41 7.56 9.20
CA SER A 115 16.44 8.61 9.26
C SER A 115 16.50 9.54 8.04
N LEU A 116 16.02 9.10 6.88
CA LEU A 116 16.02 9.88 5.63
C LEU A 116 14.69 10.59 5.36
N SER A 117 13.69 10.44 6.24
CA SER A 117 12.37 11.03 6.05
C SER A 117 12.37 12.52 6.36
N LYS A 118 11.91 13.34 5.41
CA LYS A 118 11.64 14.76 5.65
C LYS A 118 10.54 14.99 6.70
N GLU A 119 9.67 13.99 6.89
CA GLU A 119 8.56 14.00 7.84
C GLU A 119 8.79 12.99 8.98
N THR A 120 10.04 12.85 9.45
CA THR A 120 10.44 11.84 10.46
C THR A 120 9.51 11.82 11.67
N LYS A 121 9.18 12.98 12.25
CA LYS A 121 8.29 13.06 13.42
C LYS A 121 6.89 12.50 13.12
N ALA A 122 6.26 12.94 12.02
CA ALA A 122 4.92 12.49 11.66
C ALA A 122 4.88 10.99 11.33
N LEU A 123 5.94 10.46 10.72
CA LEU A 123 6.10 9.03 10.44
C LEU A 123 6.25 8.22 11.75
N ASN A 124 7.08 8.69 12.67
CA ASN A 124 7.24 8.06 13.98
C ASN A 124 5.95 8.08 14.79
N ASP A 125 5.27 9.22 14.87
CA ASP A 125 4.01 9.36 15.57
C ASP A 125 2.94 8.42 14.99
N LEU A 126 2.92 8.26 13.66
CA LEU A 126 2.02 7.31 13.00
C LEU A 126 2.29 5.87 13.42
N ILE A 127 3.57 5.46 13.42
CA ILE A 127 3.98 4.09 13.75
C ILE A 127 3.68 3.79 15.23
N VAL A 128 3.99 4.73 16.14
CA VAL A 128 3.73 4.60 17.58
C VAL A 128 2.23 4.48 17.88
N ARG A 129 1.37 5.19 17.13
CA ARG A 129 -0.09 5.07 17.28
C ARG A 129 -0.66 3.76 16.73
N ASN A 130 0.07 3.04 15.88
CA ASN A 130 -0.41 1.84 15.20
C ASN A 130 0.63 0.70 15.28
N PRO A 131 1.03 0.26 16.50
CA PRO A 131 2.13 -0.69 16.67
C PRO A 131 1.83 -2.07 16.08
N ASP A 132 0.55 -2.45 15.98
CA ASP A 132 0.13 -3.72 15.38
C ASP A 132 0.26 -3.71 13.85
N LEU A 133 0.27 -2.53 13.22
CA LEU A 133 0.30 -2.37 11.78
C LEU A 133 1.71 -2.14 11.24
N TYR A 134 2.51 -1.36 11.98
CA TYR A 134 3.82 -0.89 11.56
C TYR A 134 4.81 -0.96 12.71
N CYS A 135 6.08 -1.22 12.38
CA CYS A 135 7.17 -1.08 13.33
C CYS A 135 8.43 -0.54 12.66
N ILE A 136 9.41 -0.11 13.47
CA ILE A 136 10.74 0.29 12.99
C ILE A 136 11.72 -0.78 13.43
N HIS A 137 12.47 -1.33 12.48
CA HIS A 137 13.53 -2.29 12.75
C HIS A 137 14.75 -1.95 11.90
N LEU A 138 15.89 -1.75 12.56
CA LEU A 138 17.16 -1.34 11.94
C LEU A 138 16.98 -0.10 11.05
N ASP A 139 16.39 0.96 11.61
CA ASP A 139 16.07 2.23 10.93
C ASP A 139 15.06 2.11 9.77
N ARG A 140 14.42 0.95 9.59
CA ARG A 140 13.46 0.76 8.50
C ARG A 140 12.05 0.52 8.98
N VAL A 141 11.10 1.20 8.34
CA VAL A 141 9.67 0.89 8.46
C VAL A 141 9.44 -0.53 7.96
N GLN A 142 8.75 -1.32 8.77
CA GLN A 142 8.26 -2.65 8.42
C GLN A 142 6.75 -2.72 8.56
N LEU A 143 6.13 -3.38 7.58
CA LEU A 143 4.69 -3.63 7.54
C LEU A 143 4.38 -5.02 8.10
N SER A 144 3.43 -5.09 9.03
CA SER A 144 2.90 -6.35 9.54
C SER A 144 1.88 -6.96 8.56
N TYR A 145 1.46 -8.19 8.82
CA TYR A 145 0.33 -8.78 8.11
C TYR A 145 -0.95 -7.95 8.31
N ASP A 146 -1.21 -7.53 9.55
CA ASP A 146 -2.38 -6.71 9.90
C ASP A 146 -2.34 -5.33 9.24
N GLY A 147 -1.14 -4.77 9.03
CA GLY A 147 -0.96 -3.54 8.25
C GLY A 147 -1.44 -3.68 6.80
N VAL A 148 -1.11 -4.79 6.14
CA VAL A 148 -1.60 -5.09 4.77
C VAL A 148 -3.12 -5.28 4.77
N LEU A 149 -3.63 -6.07 5.72
CA LEU A 149 -5.06 -6.39 5.80
C LEU A 149 -5.90 -5.15 6.14
N ASN A 150 -5.41 -4.28 7.03
CA ASN A 150 -6.06 -3.02 7.35
C ASN A 150 -6.17 -2.13 6.11
N PHE A 151 -5.09 -2.00 5.34
CA PHE A 151 -5.11 -1.25 4.08
C PHE A 151 -6.08 -1.86 3.06
N GLN A 152 -6.09 -3.20 2.93
CA GLN A 152 -7.02 -3.92 2.05
C GLN A 152 -8.48 -3.61 2.38
N ARG A 153 -8.84 -3.64 3.66
CA ARG A 153 -10.20 -3.34 4.14
C ARG A 153 -10.59 -1.90 3.86
N ALA A 154 -9.68 -0.95 4.10
CA ALA A 154 -9.92 0.46 3.86
C ALA A 154 -10.15 0.76 2.36
N VAL A 155 -9.30 0.19 1.48
CA VAL A 155 -9.47 0.28 0.02
C VAL A 155 -10.82 -0.28 -0.40
N ARG A 156 -11.16 -1.49 0.07
CA ARG A 156 -12.44 -2.12 -0.24
C ARG A 156 -13.63 -1.24 0.16
N SER A 157 -13.64 -0.73 1.39
CA SER A 157 -14.72 0.12 1.91
C SER A 157 -14.96 1.33 1.00
N ILE A 158 -13.90 2.11 0.73
CA ILE A 158 -14.03 3.32 -0.09
C ILE A 158 -14.45 3.01 -1.53
N THR A 159 -13.89 1.97 -2.13
CA THR A 159 -14.26 1.59 -3.50
C THR A 159 -15.72 1.14 -3.57
N GLU A 160 -16.17 0.28 -2.65
CA GLU A 160 -17.56 -0.19 -2.61
C GLU A 160 -18.53 0.98 -2.40
N GLU A 161 -18.22 1.92 -1.51
CA GLU A 161 -19.04 3.11 -1.27
C GLU A 161 -19.13 4.02 -2.51
N LEU A 162 -17.98 4.28 -3.17
CA LEU A 162 -17.94 5.09 -4.39
C LEU A 162 -18.73 4.42 -5.52
N LEU A 163 -18.54 3.13 -5.74
CA LEU A 163 -19.25 2.38 -6.78
C LEU A 163 -20.76 2.35 -6.51
N ASN A 164 -21.17 2.11 -5.27
CA ASN A 164 -22.59 2.12 -4.89
C ASN A 164 -23.24 3.49 -5.10
N LYS A 165 -22.49 4.59 -4.89
CA LYS A 165 -22.97 5.94 -5.17
C LYS A 165 -23.06 6.19 -6.68
N ALA A 166 -22.05 5.78 -7.44
CA ALA A 166 -22.03 5.90 -8.90
C ALA A 166 -23.19 5.15 -9.57
N LEU A 167 -23.45 3.91 -9.16
CA LEU A 167 -24.53 3.10 -9.72
C LEU A 167 -25.93 3.64 -9.41
N LYS A 168 -26.10 4.33 -8.28
CA LYS A 168 -27.37 4.99 -7.92
C LYS A 168 -27.61 6.29 -8.69
N SER A 169 -26.57 6.93 -9.22
CA SER A 169 -26.72 8.14 -10.04
C SER A 169 -27.00 7.86 -11.51
N ASP A 170 -26.77 6.62 -11.97
CA ASP A 170 -27.02 6.18 -13.35
C ASP A 170 -28.42 5.56 -13.55
N SER A 171 -29.17 5.34 -12.46
CA SER A 171 -30.54 4.78 -12.43
C SER A 171 -31.59 5.86 -12.17
#